data_AF-A0A969AI12-F1
#
_entry.id   AF-A0A969AI12-F1
#
_cell.length_a   1.000
_cell.length_b   1.000
_cell.length_c   1.000
_cell.angle_alpha   90.00
_cell.angle_beta   90.00
_cell.angle_gamma   90.00
#
_symmetry.space_group_name_H-M   'P 1'
#
loop_
_entity.id
_entity.type
_entity.pdbx_description
1 polymer ?
#
loop_
_entity_poly.entity_id
_entity_poly.type
_entity_poly.pdbx_seq_one_letter_code
_entity_poly.pdbx_strand_id
1 'polypeptide(L)' 'MLFDEPERRFAPLKRLGVPIVRFGEFLWPGVDAGTCPVAADYSRRLFQFPCHQELRPDELDWLIAALR' A
#
# COMPACT_ATOMS: atom_id res chain seq x y z
N MET A 1 -1.11 2.65 3.93
CA MET A 1 -0.57 4.03 3.80
C MET A 1 -0.92 4.56 2.42
N LEU A 2 -1.37 5.82 2.33
CA LEU A 2 -1.70 6.47 1.06
C LEU A 2 -0.47 7.16 0.47
N PHE A 3 -0.31 7.07 -0.85
CA PHE A 3 0.75 7.74 -1.60
C PHE A 3 0.15 8.64 -2.68
N ASP A 4 0.70 9.84 -2.86
CA ASP A 4 0.27 10.77 -3.92
C ASP A 4 0.75 10.33 -5.31
N GLU A 5 1.93 9.70 -5.37
CA GLU A 5 2.52 9.17 -6.60
C GLU A 5 2.74 7.64 -6.48
N PRO A 6 1.67 6.83 -6.41
CA PRO A 6 1.78 5.40 -6.11
C PRO A 6 2.59 4.63 -7.18
N GLU A 7 2.48 4.98 -8.46
CA GLU A 7 3.23 4.34 -9.55
C GLU A 7 4.73 4.57 -9.42
N ARG A 8 5.15 5.76 -8.98
CA ARG A 8 6.56 6.11 -8.75
C ARG A 8 7.13 5.41 -7.51
N ARG A 9 6.28 5.07 -6.54
CA ARG A 9 6.70 4.49 -5.24
C ARG A 9 6.67 2.97 -5.21
N PHE A 10 5.68 2.34 -5.86
CA PHE A 10 5.45 0.90 -5.73
C PHE A 10 6.62 0.07 -6.26
N ALA A 11 7.04 0.30 -7.51
CA ALA A 11 8.09 -0.50 -8.15
C ALA A 11 9.46 -0.40 -7.45
N PRO A 12 9.95 0.79 -7.01
CA PRO A 12 11.15 0.89 -6.19
C PRO A 12 11.07 0.10 -4.88
N LEU A 13 9.96 0.25 -4.12
CA LEU A 13 9.77 -0.48 -2.86
C LEU A 13 9.75 -1.99 -3.06
N LYS A 14 9.08 -2.47 -4.13
CA LYS A 14 9.10 -3.90 -4.49
C LYS A 14 10.51 -4.39 -4.83
N ARG A 15 11.31 -3.60 -5.56
CA ARG A 15 12.71 -3.96 -5.89
C ARG A 15 13.62 -3.98 -4.67
N LEU A 16 13.35 -3.15 -3.67
CA LEU A 16 14.03 -3.17 -2.37
C LEU A 16 13.62 -4.37 -1.49
N GLY A 17 12.68 -5.20 -1.94
CA GLY A 17 12.19 -6.35 -1.19
C GLY A 17 11.09 -6.02 -0.18
N VAL A 18 10.60 -4.78 -0.14
CA VAL A 18 9.55 -4.37 0.80
C VAL A 18 8.27 -5.18 0.52
N PRO A 19 7.73 -5.91 1.52
CA PRO A 19 6.57 -6.79 1.35
C PRO A 19 5.25 -5.99 1.32
N ILE A 20 5.10 -5.09 0.35
CA ILE A 20 3.88 -4.32 0.11
C ILE A 20 2.97 -4.96 -0.93
N VAL A 21 1.67 -4.70 -0.78
CA VAL A 21 0.61 -4.97 -1.76
C VAL A 21 -0.23 -3.72 -2.00
N ARG A 22 -0.84 -3.60 -3.18
CA ARG A 22 -1.82 -2.55 -3.48
C ARG A 22 -3.17 -2.97 -2.92
N PHE A 23 -3.60 -2.29 -1.87
CA PHE A 23 -4.82 -2.68 -1.17
C PHE A 23 -6.04 -2.20 -1.93
N GLY A 24 -6.92 -3.13 -2.29
CA GLY A 24 -8.14 -2.81 -3.03
C GLY A 24 -7.89 -2.38 -4.48
N GLU A 25 -6.75 -2.75 -5.08
CA GLU A 25 -6.43 -2.45 -6.50
C GLU A 25 -7.58 -2.83 -7.44
N PHE A 26 -8.22 -3.97 -7.15
CA PHE A 26 -9.46 -4.38 -7.78
C PHE A 26 -10.62 -4.17 -6.80
N LEU A 27 -11.54 -3.29 -7.20
CA LEU A 27 -12.74 -3.01 -6.43
C LEU A 27 -13.74 -4.16 -6.51
N TRP A 28 -14.56 -4.29 -5.47
CA TRP A 28 -15.69 -5.22 -5.48
C TRP A 28 -16.69 -4.85 -6.57
N PRO A 29 -17.40 -5.83 -7.17
CA PRO A 29 -18.45 -5.55 -8.15
C PRO A 29 -19.48 -4.55 -7.62
N GLY A 30 -19.78 -3.50 -8.40
CA GLY A 30 -20.72 -2.43 -8.02
C GLY A 30 -20.12 -1.31 -7.17
N VAL A 31 -18.84 -1.40 -6.78
CA VAL A 31 -18.11 -0.30 -6.13
C VAL A 31 -17.31 0.46 -7.19
N ASP A 32 -17.67 1.72 -7.38
CA ASP A 32 -16.96 2.67 -8.23
C ASP A 32 -17.02 4.09 -7.62
N ALA A 33 -16.59 5.09 -8.38
CA ALA A 33 -16.57 6.48 -7.91
C ALA A 33 -17.98 7.08 -7.68
N GLY A 34 -19.02 6.54 -8.33
CA GLY A 34 -20.40 6.95 -8.13
C GLY A 34 -21.00 6.35 -6.85
N THR A 35 -20.63 5.11 -6.51
CA THR A 35 -21.06 4.45 -5.27
C THR A 35 -20.25 4.90 -4.05
N CYS A 36 -18.91 4.93 -4.16
CA CYS A 36 -18.01 5.33 -3.09
C CYS A 36 -16.72 5.96 -3.66
N PRO A 37 -16.66 7.30 -3.80
CA PRO A 37 -15.51 7.98 -4.38
C PRO A 37 -14.22 7.77 -3.57
N VAL A 38 -14.32 7.61 -2.24
CA VAL A 38 -13.16 7.35 -1.37
C VAL A 38 -12.55 5.98 -1.65
N ALA A 39 -13.37 4.94 -1.79
CA ALA A 39 -12.87 3.60 -2.13
C ALA A 39 -12.20 3.61 -3.51
N ALA A 40 -12.78 4.32 -4.47
CA ALA A 40 -12.23 4.46 -5.81
C ALA A 40 -10.92 5.28 -5.86
N ASP A 41 -10.73 6.25 -4.96
CA ASP A 41 -9.45 6.95 -4.81
C ASP A 41 -8.40 6.02 -4.15
N TYR A 42 -8.78 5.37 -3.06
CA TYR A 42 -7.84 4.57 -2.26
C TYR A 42 -7.36 3.31 -2.99
N SER A 43 -8.17 2.69 -3.84
CA SER A 43 -7.74 1.56 -4.68
C SER A 43 -6.51 1.85 -5.53
N ARG A 44 -6.27 3.13 -5.86
CA ARG A 44 -5.13 3.56 -6.67
C ARG A 44 -3.90 3.93 -5.82
N ARG A 45 -4.12 4.38 -4.58
CA ARG A 45 -3.10 5.08 -3.77
C ARG A 45 -2.67 4.33 -2.52
N LEU A 46 -3.41 3.30 -2.12
CA LEU A 46 -3.22 2.64 -0.83
C LEU A 46 -2.31 1.42 -0.94
N PHE A 47 -1.19 1.44 -0.20
CA PHE A 47 -0.36 0.26 0.01
C PHE A 47 -0.57 -0.31 1.41
N GLN A 48 -0.66 -1.63 1.49
CA GLN A 48 -0.66 -2.37 2.76
C GLN A 48 0.76 -2.86 3.06
N PHE A 49 1.15 -2.73 4.32
CA PHE A 49 2.42 -3.20 4.89
C PHE A 49 2.14 -4.34 5.88
N PRO A 50 3.14 -5.17 6.22
CA PRO A 50 3.02 -6.12 7.31
C PRO A 50 2.61 -5.42 8.61
N CYS A 51 1.60 -5.99 9.28
CA CYS A 51 1.08 -5.50 10.55
C CYS A 51 0.54 -6.69 11.35
N HIS A 52 1.42 -7.64 11.67
CA HIS A 52 1.11 -8.82 12.46
C HIS A 52 2.00 -8.88 13.71
N GLN A 53 1.60 -9.67 14.70
CA GLN A 53 2.21 -9.72 16.02
C GLN A 53 3.66 -10.24 16.00
N GLU A 54 4.02 -11.05 15.01
CA GLU A 54 5.38 -11.60 14.85
C GLU A 54 6.36 -10.65 14.13
N LEU A 55 5.93 -9.45 13.74
CA LEU A 55 6.81 -8.47 13.08
C LEU A 55 7.87 -8.00 14.08
N ARG A 56 9.13 -8.28 13.77
CA ARG A 56 10.23 -8.00 14.70
C ARG A 56 10.65 -6.51 14.64
N PRO A 57 11.25 -5.97 15.72
CA PRO A 57 11.68 -4.58 15.75
C PRO A 57 12.65 -4.20 14.62
N ASP A 58 13.59 -5.07 14.26
CA ASP A 58 14.56 -4.87 13.18
C ASP A 58 13.89 -4.84 11.79
N GLU A 59 12.87 -5.68 11.58
CA GLU A 59 12.05 -5.64 10.36
C GLU A 59 11.27 -4.34 10.27
N LEU A 60 10.70 -3.87 11.39
CA LEU A 60 9.98 -2.61 11.44
C LEU A 60 10.89 -1.41 11.16
N ASP A 61 12.08 -1.38 11.76
CA ASP A 61 13.09 -0.33 11.51
C ASP A 61 13.51 -0.30 10.04
N TRP A 62 13.72 -1.47 9.43
CA TRP A 62 14.00 -1.58 8.01
C TRP A 62 12.85 -1.08 7.13
N LEU A 63 11.59 -1.45 7.44
CA LEU A 63 10.41 -0.97 6.73
C LEU A 63 10.31 0.56 6.79
N ILE A 64 10.56 1.16 7.96
CA ILE A 64 10.55 2.62 8.13
C ILE A 64 11.68 3.27 7.35
N ALA A 65 12.88 2.69 7.38
CA ALA A 65 14.03 3.20 6.63
C ALA A 65 13.80 3.18 5.12
N ALA A 66 13.14 2.15 4.59
CA ALA A 66 12.81 2.03 3.17
C ALA A 66 11.79 3.09 2.67
N LEU A 67 11.09 3.77 3.59
CA LEU A 67 10.09 4.81 3.27
C LEU A 67 10.64 6.23 3.34
N ARG A 68 11.83 6.43 3.91
CA ARG A 68 12.52 7.72 3.96
C ARG A 68 13.18 8.04 2.62
#